data_AF-A0A7C7ERV8-F1
#
_entry.id   AF-A0A7C7ERV8-F1
#
_cell.length_a   1.000
_cell.length_b   1.000
_cell.length_c   1.000
_cell.angle_alpha   90.00
_cell.angle_beta   90.00
_cell.angle_gamma   90.00
#
_symmetry.space_group_name_H-M   'P 1'
#
loop_
_entity.id
_entity.type
_entity.pdbx_description
1 polymer ?
#
loop_
_entity_poly.entity_id
_entity_poly.type
_entity_poly.pdbx_seq_one_letter_code
_entity_poly.pdbx_strand_id
1 'polypeptide(L)' 'MIKKDAKDMRFEDFKNALTPELLHELAKMHIPYLKAYNIFQDILEESLLDDEDDMGTMESIVRNIILDYTEEV' A
#
# COMPACT_ATOMS: atom_id res chain seq x y z
N MET A 1 9.47 -6.68 3.89
CA MET A 1 8.44 -6.64 4.95
C MET A 1 7.71 -7.97 4.91
N ILE A 2 7.52 -8.63 6.04
CA ILE A 2 6.86 -9.94 6.06
C ILE A 2 5.34 -9.74 5.93
N LYS A 3 4.68 -10.61 5.15
CA LYS A 3 3.23 -10.57 4.88
C LYS A 3 2.38 -10.46 6.15
N LYS A 4 2.71 -11.25 7.17
CA LYS A 4 1.99 -11.25 8.46
C LYS A 4 2.00 -9.88 9.13
N ASP A 5 3.19 -9.27 9.23
CA ASP A 5 3.34 -7.94 9.83
C ASP A 5 2.61 -6.85 9.04
N ALA A 6 2.54 -7.01 7.71
CA ALA A 6 1.81 -6.10 6.83
C ALA A 6 0.28 -6.24 6.95
N LYS A 7 -0.23 -7.46 7.15
CA LYS A 7 -1.67 -7.72 7.36
C LYS A 7 -2.17 -7.16 8.68
N ASP A 8 -1.37 -7.28 9.74
CA ASP A 8 -1.71 -6.72 11.06
C ASP A 8 -1.51 -5.18 11.13
N MET A 9 -1.02 -4.56 10.05
CA MET A 9 -0.77 -3.13 9.99
C MET A 9 -2.08 -2.33 9.99
N ARG A 10 -2.22 -1.45 10.99
CA ARG A 10 -3.38 -0.55 11.10
C ARG A 10 -3.24 0.63 10.15
N PHE A 11 -4.37 1.25 9.82
CA PHE A 11 -4.41 2.45 8.97
C PHE A 11 -3.47 3.58 9.42
N GLU A 12 -3.38 3.85 10.71
CA GLU A 12 -2.48 4.89 11.24
C GLU A 12 -1.02 4.53 11.04
N ASP A 13 -0.67 3.27 11.25
CA ASP A 13 0.70 2.75 11.08
C ASP A 13 1.09 2.77 9.59
N PHE A 14 0.17 2.38 8.70
CA PHE A 14 0.31 2.54 7.25
C PHE A 14 0.56 3.99 6.86
N LYS A 15 -0.29 4.92 7.32
CA LYS A 15 -0.16 6.34 6.98
C LYS A 15 1.15 6.93 7.49
N ASN A 16 1.59 6.55 8.68
CA ASN A 16 2.84 7.02 9.27
C ASN A 16 4.09 6.41 8.63
N ALA A 17 3.98 5.19 8.08
CA ALA A 17 5.05 4.54 7.35
C ALA A 17 5.23 5.08 5.92
N LEU A 18 4.27 5.83 5.40
CA LEU A 18 4.38 6.48 4.09
C LEU A 18 5.35 7.65 4.15
N THR A 19 6.23 7.72 3.15
CA THR A 19 7.07 8.91 2.96
C THR A 19 6.22 10.12 2.54
N PRO A 20 6.66 11.35 2.88
CA PRO A 20 5.96 12.57 2.47
C PRO A 20 5.73 12.67 0.96
N GLU A 21 6.63 12.11 0.16
CA GLU A 21 6.53 12.05 -1.30
C GLU A 21 5.32 11.21 -1.76
N LEU A 22 5.15 10.00 -1.20
CA LEU A 22 4.00 9.14 -1.52
C LEU A 22 2.68 9.75 -1.04
N LEU A 23 2.67 10.38 0.13
CA LEU A 23 1.50 11.10 0.62
C LEU A 23 1.11 12.25 -0.31
N HIS A 24 2.10 12.94 -0.89
CA HIS A 24 1.90 14.00 -1.86
C HIS A 24 1.34 13.47 -3.18
N GLU A 25 1.91 12.39 -3.73
CA GLU A 25 1.43 11.80 -4.98
C GLU A 25 0.01 11.23 -4.84
N LEU A 26 -0.31 10.53 -3.74
CA LEU A 26 -1.69 10.09 -3.45
C LEU A 26 -2.67 11.27 -3.42
N ALA A 27 -2.29 12.38 -2.77
CA ALA A 27 -3.12 13.57 -2.69
C ALA A 27 -3.29 14.25 -4.05
N LYS A 28 -2.22 14.35 -4.85
CA LYS A 28 -2.22 14.92 -6.20
C LYS A 28 -3.09 14.14 -7.16
N MET A 29 -3.17 12.82 -7.00
CA MET A 29 -4.06 11.94 -7.78
C MET A 29 -5.47 11.86 -7.21
N HIS A 30 -5.80 12.64 -6.18
CA HIS A 30 -7.09 12.59 -5.50
C HIS A 30 -7.46 11.20 -4.95
N ILE A 31 -6.45 10.37 -4.65
CA ILE A 31 -6.64 9.04 -4.06
C ILE A 31 -6.79 9.23 -2.54
N PRO A 32 -7.96 8.89 -1.95
CA PRO A 32 -8.11 8.95 -0.50
C PRO A 32 -7.14 7.98 0.16
N TYR A 33 -6.46 8.40 1.23
CA TYR A 33 -5.54 7.52 1.98
C TYR A 33 -6.20 6.21 2.43
N LEU A 34 -7.48 6.27 2.80
CA LEU A 34 -8.27 5.09 3.17
C LEU A 34 -8.43 4.13 1.96
N LYS A 35 -8.60 4.67 0.75
CA LYS A 35 -8.69 3.85 -0.47
C LYS A 35 -7.36 3.18 -0.76
N ALA A 36 -6.25 3.91 -0.67
CA ALA A 36 -4.91 3.35 -0.82
C ALA A 36 -4.62 2.26 0.23
N TYR A 37 -5.05 2.45 1.47
CA TYR A 37 -4.94 1.45 2.53
C TYR A 37 -5.78 0.19 2.26
N ASN A 38 -7.02 0.35 1.80
CA ASN A 38 -7.86 -0.79 1.45
C ASN A 38 -7.25 -1.60 0.30
N ILE A 39 -6.81 -0.94 -0.78
CA ILE A 39 -6.14 -1.62 -1.90
C ILE A 39 -4.86 -2.32 -1.42
N PHE A 40 -4.09 -1.66 -0.54
CA PHE A 40 -2.93 -2.29 0.08
C PHE A 40 -3.29 -3.57 0.84
N GLN A 41 -4.37 -3.55 1.64
CA GLN A 41 -4.86 -4.74 2.36
C GLN A 41 -5.35 -5.83 1.38
N ASP A 42 -6.08 -5.45 0.33
CA ASP A 42 -6.57 -6.38 -0.70
C ASP A 42 -5.39 -7.08 -1.40
N ILE A 43 -4.34 -6.35 -1.77
CA ILE A 43 -3.11 -6.91 -2.37
C ILE A 43 -2.44 -7.91 -1.40
N LEU A 44 -2.41 -7.62 -0.10
CA LEU A 44 -1.85 -8.52 0.90
C LEU A 44 -2.68 -9.80 1.08
N GLU A 45 -3.99 -9.70 0.91
CA GLU A 45 -4.92 -10.83 0.99
C GLU A 45 -4.84 -11.73 -0.26
N GLU A 46 -4.77 -11.12 -1.45
CA GLU A 46 -4.68 -11.82 -2.74
C GLU A 46 -3.30 -12.41 -3.05
N SER A 47 -2.25 -11.89 -2.41
CA SER A 47 -0.89 -12.39 -2.59
C SER A 47 -0.80 -13.88 -2.25
N LEU A 48 -0.27 -14.69 -3.18
CA LEU A 48 -0.02 -16.13 -2.97
C LEU A 48 1.22 -16.42 -2.12
N LEU A 49 1.94 -15.37 -1.69
CA LEU A 49 3.10 -15.50 -0.82
C LEU A 49 2.68 -16.10 0.53
N ASP A 50 3.48 -17.00 1.07
CA ASP A 50 3.23 -17.49 2.42
C ASP A 50 3.40 -16.37 3.44
N ASP A 51 2.83 -16.51 4.63
CA ASP A 51 2.89 -15.47 5.65
C ASP A 51 4.33 -15.18 6.12
N GLU A 52 5.30 -16.07 5.81
CA GLU A 52 6.73 -15.91 6.08
C GLU A 52 7.55 -15.34 4.91
N ASP A 53 6.94 -15.18 3.74
CA ASP A 53 7.63 -14.65 2.56
C ASP A 53 7.71 -13.11 2.59
N ASP A 54 8.81 -12.60 2.04
CA ASP A 54 9.03 -11.16 1.89
C ASP A 54 8.16 -10.60 0.75
N MET A 55 7.25 -9.68 1.10
CA MET A 55 6.36 -8.97 0.18
C MET A 55 7.01 -7.75 -0.49
N GLY A 56 8.28 -7.47 -0.19
CA GLY A 56 8.95 -6.24 -0.59
C GLY A 56 8.70 -5.08 0.39
N THR A 57 8.84 -3.84 -0.08
CA THR A 57 8.66 -2.65 0.76
C THR A 57 7.24 -2.08 0.60
N MET A 58 6.70 -1.54 1.70
CA MET A 58 5.41 -0.84 1.69
C MET A 58 5.37 0.26 0.62
N GLU A 59 6.48 0.97 0.45
CA GLU A 59 6.61 2.00 -0.60
C GLU A 59 6.46 1.43 -2.01
N SER A 60 7.01 0.24 -2.29
CA SER A 60 6.90 -0.37 -3.62
C SER A 60 5.45 -0.76 -3.92
N ILE A 61 4.74 -1.30 -2.93
CA ILE A 61 3.33 -1.67 -3.06
C ILE A 61 2.49 -0.41 -3.30
N VAL A 62 2.71 0.64 -2.51
CA VAL A 62 1.95 1.89 -2.64
C VAL A 62 2.26 2.61 -3.96
N ARG A 63 3.50 2.52 -4.47
CA ARG A 63 3.82 3.00 -5.81
C ARG A 63 3.06 2.25 -6.90
N ASN A 64 2.91 0.92 -6.78
CA ASN A 64 2.08 0.16 -7.71
C ASN A 64 0.62 0.61 -7.66
N ILE A 65 0.07 0.85 -6.46
CA ILE A 65 -1.29 1.39 -6.32
C ILE A 65 -1.43 2.73 -7.06
N ILE A 66 -0.45 3.63 -6.91
CA ILE A 66 -0.43 4.93 -7.61
C ILE A 66 -0.36 4.73 -9.12
N LEU A 67 0.49 3.83 -9.61
CA LEU A 67 0.66 3.53 -11.05
C LEU A 67 -0.61 2.92 -11.67
N ASP A 68 -1.19 1.91 -11.02
CA ASP A 68 -2.43 1.27 -11.50
C ASP A 68 -3.57 2.29 -11.58
N TYR A 69 -3.62 3.22 -10.62
CA TYR A 69 -4.62 4.28 -10.61
C TYR A 69 -4.41 5.34 -11.70
N THR A 70 -3.18 5.50 -12.22
CA THR A 70 -2.91 6.40 -13.35
C THR A 70 -3.31 5.82 -14.71
N GLU A 71 -3.42 4.49 -14.83
CA GLU A 71 -3.83 3.86 -16.10
C GLU A 71 -5.36 3.86 -16.32
N GLU A 72 -6.16 4.17 -15.30
CA GLU A 72 -7.63 4.25 -15.38
C GLU A 72 -8.22 5.65 -15.69
N VAL A 73 -7.41 6.64 -16.10
CA VAL A 73 -7.88 8.04 -16.36
C VAL A 73 -7.58 8.54 -17.76
#